data_AF-A0A3M1QHS5-F1
#
_entry.id   AF-A0A3M1QHS5-F1
#
_cell.length_a   1.000
_cell.length_b   1.000
_cell.length_c   1.000
_cell.angle_alpha   90.00
_cell.angle_beta   90.00
_cell.angle_gamma   90.00
#
_symmetry.space_group_name_H-M   'P 1'
#
loop_
_entity.id
_entity.type
_entity.pdbx_description
1 polymer ?
#
loop_
_entity_poly.entity_id
_entity_poly.type
_entity_poly.pdbx_seq_one_letter_code
_entity_poly.pdbx_strand_id
1 'polypeptide(L)'
;MSYIDTRLLQDLLLQFEPFMQAEGEAWLQERTEKDAFFQAYFTEEALLTLDEGTLRELIHILWAFNNWTNKDYLLQEMLKSGLDHIIDAFQFLLSVDAPLPSRYDYMREHVRMMGAAGISEILAHHNPQTYPIWNSRAKQGLIALGIPETALPKSTQISGNQYQAFTDLVQLVLAEIQQHTSLIRDVFELDFLLYYISRQHIVRPRPPGDLAAMTLDEFDHDTVVEQVLELGDGLGFEVQKEFNVTHGCRIDAIWRTRIANLGTISYAFEIHRKGSRDSAILNLQKVIRWDSSIQKVVIVSSREELDIFRREISALGEDFRNAVGYFSVDELQVALLHLNALKNMLDSIGLLAKMRTY
;
A
#
# COMPACT_ATOMS: atom_id res chain seq x y z
N MET A 1 3.68 -11.31 -31.54
CA MET A 1 2.63 -10.37 -31.09
C MET A 1 3.31 -9.39 -30.17
N SER A 2 3.04 -8.11 -30.33
CA SER A 2 3.57 -7.04 -29.47
C SER A 2 2.69 -6.95 -28.23
N TYR A 3 3.28 -6.96 -27.04
CA TYR A 3 2.59 -6.87 -25.76
C TYR A 3 2.30 -5.41 -25.36
N ILE A 4 3.06 -4.46 -25.92
CA ILE A 4 2.97 -3.03 -25.60
C ILE A 4 2.71 -2.18 -26.86
N ASP A 5 2.23 -0.96 -26.69
CA ASP A 5 2.15 0.00 -27.78
C ASP A 5 3.54 0.57 -28.09
N THR A 6 4.20 0.02 -29.11
CA THR A 6 5.57 0.43 -29.50
C THR A 6 5.67 1.90 -29.90
N ARG A 7 4.62 2.50 -30.49
CA ARG A 7 4.67 3.92 -30.89
C ARG A 7 4.64 4.79 -29.64
N LEU A 8 3.75 4.47 -28.71
CA LEU A 8 3.66 5.15 -27.44
C LEU A 8 4.96 5.01 -26.63
N LEU A 9 5.57 3.83 -26.61
CA LEU A 9 6.86 3.62 -25.97
C LEU A 9 7.93 4.58 -26.52
N GLN A 10 8.05 4.71 -27.85
CA GLN A 10 9.02 5.61 -28.47
C GLN A 10 8.82 7.07 -28.06
N ASP A 11 7.56 7.54 -28.05
CA ASP A 11 7.23 8.90 -27.63
C ASP A 11 7.54 9.13 -26.13
N LEU A 12 7.32 8.12 -25.29
CA LEU A 12 7.63 8.17 -23.85
C LEU A 12 9.14 8.18 -23.60
N LEU A 13 9.92 7.38 -24.35
CA LEU A 13 11.38 7.31 -24.20
C LEU A 13 12.05 8.66 -24.48
N LEU A 14 11.57 9.42 -25.46
CA LEU A 14 12.06 10.77 -25.76
C LEU A 14 11.94 11.75 -24.58
N GLN A 15 10.93 11.55 -23.73
CA GLN A 15 10.69 12.38 -22.54
C GLN A 15 11.30 11.78 -21.28
N PHE A 16 11.46 10.46 -21.24
CA PHE A 16 12.09 9.74 -20.14
C PHE A 16 13.60 9.96 -20.08
N GLU A 17 14.29 10.09 -21.23
CA GLU A 17 15.73 10.36 -21.27
C GLU A 17 16.13 11.65 -20.51
N PRO A 18 15.49 12.83 -20.75
CA PRO A 18 15.73 14.01 -19.94
C PRO A 18 15.36 13.83 -18.46
N PHE A 19 14.30 13.08 -18.17
CA PHE A 19 13.89 12.79 -16.80
C PHE A 19 14.94 11.97 -16.04
N MET A 20 15.54 10.97 -16.68
CA MET A 20 16.66 10.20 -16.14
C MET A 20 17.86 11.10 -15.81
N GLN A 21 18.12 12.14 -16.60
CA GLN A 21 19.22 13.08 -16.30
C GLN A 21 18.91 13.98 -15.10
N ALA A 22 17.64 14.30 -14.85
CA ALA A 22 17.23 15.20 -13.77
C ALA A 22 16.97 14.49 -12.44
N GLU A 23 16.24 13.37 -12.46
CA GLU A 23 15.84 12.61 -11.26
C GLU A 23 16.56 11.26 -11.13
N GLY A 24 17.17 10.75 -12.21
CA GLY A 24 17.75 9.40 -12.23
C GLY A 24 19.01 9.23 -11.38
N GLU A 25 19.81 10.28 -11.16
CA GLU A 25 20.98 10.22 -10.26
C GLU A 25 20.55 9.98 -8.82
N ALA A 26 19.57 10.73 -8.32
CA ALA A 26 19.03 10.57 -6.97
C ALA A 26 18.38 9.19 -6.79
N TRP A 27 17.60 8.74 -7.79
CA TRP A 27 17.01 7.40 -7.77
C TRP A 27 18.06 6.28 -7.76
N LEU A 28 19.11 6.40 -8.58
CA LEU A 28 20.19 5.42 -8.64
C LEU A 28 21.00 5.37 -7.35
N GLN A 29 21.25 6.53 -6.73
CA GLN A 29 21.89 6.61 -5.43
C GLN A 29 21.04 5.90 -4.38
N GLU A 30 19.74 6.21 -4.30
CA GLU A 30 18.83 5.57 -3.36
C GLU A 30 18.77 4.05 -3.56
N ARG A 31 18.66 3.58 -4.81
CA ARG A 31 18.72 2.15 -5.13
C ARG A 31 20.02 1.52 -4.64
N THR A 32 21.16 2.17 -4.87
CA THR A 32 22.48 1.66 -4.46
C THR A 32 22.60 1.55 -2.94
N GLU A 33 22.10 2.55 -2.20
CA GLU A 33 22.09 2.54 -0.73
C GLU A 33 21.21 1.41 -0.18
N LYS A 34 20.05 1.17 -0.79
CA LYS A 34 19.17 0.05 -0.44
C LYS A 34 19.81 -1.31 -0.76
N ASP A 35 20.38 -1.46 -1.95
CA ASP A 35 21.05 -2.70 -2.35
C ASP A 35 22.18 -3.05 -1.37
N ALA A 36 22.96 -2.04 -0.96
CA ALA A 36 24.01 -2.22 0.06
C ALA A 36 23.44 -2.64 1.42
N PHE A 37 22.32 -2.07 1.84
CA PHE A 37 21.62 -2.49 3.06
C PHE A 37 21.16 -3.94 2.99
N PHE A 38 20.49 -4.35 1.91
CA PHE A 38 20.04 -5.74 1.75
C PHE A 38 21.20 -6.73 1.70
N GLN A 39 22.31 -6.38 1.03
CA GLN A 39 23.52 -7.20 1.00
C GLN A 39 24.19 -7.35 2.37
N ALA A 40 24.06 -6.34 3.24
CA ALA A 40 24.64 -6.38 4.59
C ALA A 40 23.78 -7.17 5.59
N TYR A 41 22.45 -7.05 5.51
CA TYR A 41 21.55 -7.48 6.58
C TYR A 41 20.56 -8.60 6.21
N PHE A 42 20.34 -8.85 4.91
CA PHE A 42 19.34 -9.79 4.41
C PHE A 42 19.97 -10.92 3.58
N THR A 43 21.13 -11.40 4.04
CA THR A 43 21.74 -12.65 3.58
C THR A 43 21.32 -13.81 4.48
N GLU A 44 21.48 -15.05 4.01
CA GLU A 44 21.15 -16.25 4.80
C GLU A 44 21.81 -16.25 6.19
N GLU A 45 23.08 -15.84 6.24
CA GLU A 45 23.85 -15.74 7.50
C GLU A 45 23.42 -14.54 8.35
N ALA A 46 23.24 -13.36 7.76
CA ALA A 46 22.92 -12.14 8.50
C ALA A 46 21.53 -12.21 9.15
N LEU A 47 20.57 -12.88 8.51
CA LEU A 47 19.21 -13.07 9.03
C LEU A 47 19.18 -13.82 10.37
N LEU A 48 20.16 -14.68 10.66
CA LEU A 48 20.27 -15.39 11.95
C LEU A 48 20.49 -14.45 13.14
N THR A 49 20.97 -13.24 12.86
CA THR A 49 21.25 -12.20 13.86
C THR A 49 20.39 -10.96 13.66
N LEU A 50 19.32 -11.06 12.84
CA LEU A 50 18.41 -9.95 12.58
C LEU A 50 17.76 -9.47 13.88
N ASP A 51 17.80 -8.17 14.11
CA ASP A 51 17.25 -7.53 15.30
C ASP A 51 16.19 -6.47 14.97
N GLU A 52 15.56 -5.94 16.02
CA GLU A 52 14.55 -4.89 15.89
C GLU A 52 15.11 -3.62 15.25
N GLY A 53 16.39 -3.28 15.51
CA GLY A 53 17.03 -2.09 14.93
C GLY A 53 17.13 -2.19 13.41
N THR A 54 17.49 -3.37 12.91
CA THR A 54 17.57 -3.66 11.48
C THR A 54 16.20 -3.65 10.82
N LEU A 55 15.17 -4.21 11.46
CA LEU A 55 13.79 -4.14 10.98
C LEU A 55 13.26 -2.69 10.94
N ARG A 56 13.64 -1.87 11.93
CA ARG A 56 13.32 -0.44 11.93
C ARG A 56 13.93 0.25 10.71
N GLU A 57 15.19 0.01 10.42
CA GLU A 57 15.86 0.60 9.25
C GLU A 57 15.21 0.12 7.95
N LEU A 58 14.90 -1.17 7.82
CA LEU A 58 14.15 -1.71 6.67
C LEU A 58 12.86 -0.91 6.42
N ILE A 59 12.09 -0.63 7.48
CA ILE A 59 10.84 0.14 7.38
C ILE A 59 11.06 1.61 6.91
N HIS A 60 12.23 2.18 7.21
CA HIS A 60 12.58 3.55 6.84
C HIS A 60 13.07 3.69 5.40
N ILE A 61 13.69 2.64 4.86
CA ILE A 61 14.22 2.65 3.50
C ILE A 61 13.19 2.20 2.45
N LEU A 62 12.30 1.26 2.77
CA LEU A 62 11.35 0.73 1.78
C LEU A 62 10.36 1.80 1.29
N TRP A 63 10.24 1.93 -0.03
CA TRP A 63 9.26 2.80 -0.69
C TRP A 63 7.83 2.41 -0.36
N ALA A 64 7.57 1.10 -0.22
CA ALA A 64 6.27 0.57 0.17
C ALA A 64 5.73 1.16 1.48
N PHE A 65 6.61 1.70 2.34
CA PHE A 65 6.23 2.29 3.61
C PHE A 65 6.27 3.81 3.64
N ASN A 66 6.67 4.50 2.56
CA ASN A 66 6.90 5.94 2.56
C ASN A 66 5.67 6.77 2.99
N ASN A 67 4.46 6.28 2.74
CA ASN A 67 3.26 7.02 3.08
C ASN A 67 2.97 7.04 4.59
N TRP A 68 3.58 6.15 5.37
CA TRP A 68 3.46 6.13 6.82
C TRP A 68 4.36 7.18 7.46
N THR A 69 3.74 8.07 8.23
CA THR A 69 4.40 9.05 9.09
C THR A 69 4.97 8.37 10.33
N ASN A 70 4.17 7.55 11.03
CA ASN A 70 4.63 6.84 12.23
C ASN A 70 5.24 5.48 11.89
N LYS A 71 6.55 5.48 11.62
CA LYS A 71 7.32 4.25 11.34
C LYS A 71 7.42 3.32 12.55
N ASP A 72 7.34 3.87 13.77
CA ASP A 72 7.38 3.07 14.99
C ASP A 72 6.11 2.24 15.16
N TYR A 73 4.96 2.79 14.78
CA TYR A 73 3.71 2.01 14.73
C TYR A 73 3.82 0.82 13.78
N LEU A 74 4.33 1.04 12.56
CA LEU A 74 4.57 -0.04 11.60
C LEU A 74 5.44 -1.15 12.18
N LEU A 75 6.56 -0.76 12.81
CA LEU A 75 7.47 -1.70 13.44
C LEU A 75 6.80 -2.49 14.56
N GLN A 76 6.06 -1.81 15.45
CA GLN A 76 5.33 -2.47 16.53
C GLN A 76 4.28 -3.45 16.00
N GLU A 77 3.53 -3.08 14.96
CA GLU A 77 2.57 -4.00 14.32
C GLU A 77 3.25 -5.18 13.66
N MET A 78 4.38 -4.98 12.98
CA MET A 78 5.17 -6.06 12.40
C MET A 78 5.67 -7.03 13.49
N LEU A 79 6.26 -6.50 14.56
CA LEU A 79 6.81 -7.26 15.69
C LEU A 79 5.78 -8.08 16.47
N LYS A 80 4.47 -7.77 16.37
CA LYS A 80 3.41 -8.64 16.91
C LYS A 80 3.41 -10.05 16.30
N SER A 81 4.05 -10.24 15.15
CA SER A 81 4.26 -11.56 14.53
C SER A 81 5.27 -12.41 15.31
N GLY A 82 6.13 -11.78 16.13
CA GLY A 82 7.26 -12.40 16.82
C GLY A 82 8.53 -12.37 15.98
N LEU A 83 9.65 -11.94 16.56
CA LEU A 83 10.93 -11.76 15.84
C LEU A 83 11.41 -13.07 15.19
N ASP A 84 11.34 -14.19 15.90
CA ASP A 84 11.76 -15.50 15.37
C ASP A 84 10.94 -15.88 14.11
N HIS A 85 9.62 -15.69 14.13
CA HIS A 85 8.79 -15.97 12.96
C HIS A 85 9.06 -15.01 11.79
N ILE A 86 9.42 -13.75 12.09
CA ILE A 86 9.82 -12.79 11.05
C ILE A 86 11.12 -13.26 10.39
N ILE A 87 12.11 -13.71 11.18
CA ILE A 87 13.36 -14.27 10.67
C ILE A 87 13.09 -15.47 9.77
N ASP A 88 12.29 -16.43 10.23
CA ASP A 88 11.90 -17.61 9.45
C ASP A 88 11.23 -17.22 8.12
N ALA A 89 10.34 -16.22 8.16
CA ALA A 89 9.65 -15.73 6.96
C ALA A 89 10.59 -15.05 5.96
N PHE A 90 11.57 -14.26 6.43
CA PHE A 90 12.59 -13.68 5.55
C PHE A 90 13.51 -14.74 4.96
N GLN A 91 13.96 -15.71 5.76
CA GLN A 91 14.78 -16.81 5.28
C GLN A 91 14.05 -17.61 4.19
N PHE A 92 12.78 -17.91 4.41
CA PHE A 92 11.98 -18.62 3.42
C PHE A 92 11.70 -17.78 2.17
N LEU A 93 11.42 -16.47 2.33
CA LEU A 93 11.19 -15.56 1.21
C LEU A 93 12.40 -15.49 0.27
N LEU A 94 13.61 -15.37 0.85
CA LEU A 94 14.85 -15.14 0.12
C LEU A 94 15.59 -16.43 -0.28
N SER A 95 15.16 -17.59 0.20
CA SER A 95 15.66 -18.89 -0.26
C SER A 95 15.31 -19.14 -1.73
N VAL A 96 16.20 -19.82 -2.47
CA VAL A 96 15.96 -20.25 -3.86
C VAL A 96 15.39 -21.67 -3.96
N ASP A 97 15.25 -22.38 -2.84
CA ASP A 97 14.92 -23.81 -2.82
C ASP A 97 13.42 -24.10 -2.92
N ALA A 98 12.58 -23.07 -2.76
CA ALA A 98 11.13 -23.18 -2.79
C ALA A 98 10.49 -22.38 -3.95
N PRO A 99 9.33 -22.82 -4.48
CA PRO A 99 8.61 -22.06 -5.51
C PRO A 99 8.28 -20.64 -5.06
N LEU A 100 8.44 -19.65 -5.96
CA LEU A 100 8.13 -18.25 -5.67
C LEU A 100 6.73 -18.05 -5.06
N PRO A 101 5.65 -18.69 -5.57
CA PRO A 101 4.33 -18.51 -4.98
C PRO A 101 4.29 -18.85 -3.49
N SER A 102 4.90 -19.96 -3.09
CA SER A 102 4.92 -20.42 -1.70
C SER A 102 5.71 -19.49 -0.80
N ARG A 103 6.89 -19.05 -1.26
CA ARG A 103 7.76 -18.09 -0.54
C ARG A 103 7.04 -16.76 -0.28
N TYR A 104 6.39 -16.25 -1.32
CA TYR A 104 5.65 -15.00 -1.28
C TYR A 104 4.44 -15.07 -0.33
N ASP A 105 3.58 -16.09 -0.49
CA ASP A 105 2.38 -16.24 0.34
C ASP A 105 2.73 -16.48 1.80
N TYR A 106 3.80 -17.22 2.09
CA TYR A 106 4.25 -17.44 3.47
C TYR A 106 4.61 -16.13 4.16
N MET A 107 5.42 -15.26 3.55
CA MET A 107 5.73 -13.93 4.11
C MET A 107 4.45 -13.12 4.37
N ARG A 108 3.56 -13.05 3.36
CA ARG A 108 2.29 -12.30 3.44
C ARG A 108 1.39 -12.77 4.58
N GLU A 109 1.37 -14.08 4.85
CA GLU A 109 0.49 -14.70 5.84
C GLU A 109 1.06 -14.66 7.26
N HIS A 110 2.38 -14.63 7.41
CA HIS A 110 3.05 -14.77 8.71
C HIS A 110 3.64 -13.47 9.25
N VAL A 111 3.84 -12.45 8.41
CA VAL A 111 4.40 -11.16 8.85
C VAL A 111 3.36 -10.05 8.67
N ARG A 112 2.91 -9.49 9.80
CA ARG A 112 1.99 -8.35 9.81
C ARG A 112 2.63 -7.13 9.12
N MET A 113 1.80 -6.35 8.43
CA MET A 113 2.20 -5.15 7.67
C MET A 113 3.11 -5.43 6.46
N MET A 114 3.41 -6.70 6.15
CA MET A 114 4.08 -7.09 4.91
C MET A 114 3.07 -7.32 3.78
N GLY A 115 2.62 -6.22 3.20
CA GLY A 115 1.78 -6.23 2.00
C GLY A 115 2.57 -6.52 0.72
N ALA A 116 1.83 -6.74 -0.36
CA ALA A 116 2.37 -7.10 -1.67
C ALA A 116 3.48 -6.17 -2.18
N ALA A 117 3.33 -4.86 -1.99
CA ALA A 117 4.33 -3.86 -2.38
C ALA A 117 5.65 -4.05 -1.63
N GLY A 118 5.60 -4.21 -0.30
CA GLY A 118 6.80 -4.41 0.53
C GLY A 118 7.52 -5.71 0.18
N ILE A 119 6.77 -6.83 0.08
CA ILE A 119 7.34 -8.14 -0.28
C ILE A 119 8.01 -8.08 -1.66
N SER A 120 7.34 -7.49 -2.65
CA SER A 120 7.88 -7.39 -4.00
C SER A 120 9.09 -6.44 -4.12
N GLU A 121 9.13 -5.36 -3.33
CA GLU A 121 10.30 -4.46 -3.26
C GLU A 121 11.52 -5.16 -2.65
N ILE A 122 11.32 -5.91 -1.55
CA ILE A 122 12.37 -6.73 -0.93
C ILE A 122 12.93 -7.74 -1.95
N LEU A 123 12.05 -8.45 -2.66
CA LEU A 123 12.47 -9.40 -3.70
C LEU A 123 13.20 -8.69 -4.85
N ALA A 124 12.76 -7.51 -5.26
CA ALA A 124 13.41 -6.74 -6.32
C ALA A 124 14.85 -6.32 -5.94
N HIS A 125 15.09 -5.92 -4.69
CA HIS A 125 16.44 -5.64 -4.20
C HIS A 125 17.29 -6.91 -4.05
N HIS A 126 16.67 -8.05 -3.72
CA HIS A 126 17.38 -9.32 -3.66
C HIS A 126 17.83 -9.81 -5.04
N ASN A 127 16.97 -9.69 -6.08
CA ASN A 127 17.34 -10.03 -7.45
C ASN A 127 16.62 -9.12 -8.47
N PRO A 128 17.25 -7.99 -8.86
CA PRO A 128 16.65 -6.98 -9.74
C PRO A 128 16.51 -7.42 -11.19
N GLN A 129 17.05 -8.59 -11.56
CA GLN A 129 16.88 -9.16 -12.89
C GLN A 129 15.58 -9.96 -13.00
N THR A 130 15.03 -10.43 -11.88
CA THR A 130 13.92 -11.39 -11.86
C THR A 130 12.64 -10.76 -11.36
N TYR A 131 12.69 -10.11 -10.20
CA TYR A 131 11.49 -9.79 -9.43
C TYR A 131 11.07 -8.32 -9.62
N PRO A 132 9.93 -8.04 -10.26
CA PRO A 132 9.40 -6.68 -10.36
C PRO A 132 8.69 -6.25 -9.09
N ILE A 133 8.60 -4.94 -8.86
CA ILE A 133 7.80 -4.36 -7.79
C ILE A 133 6.33 -4.33 -8.23
N TRP A 134 5.44 -4.81 -7.36
CA TRP A 134 3.99 -4.74 -7.56
C TRP A 134 3.39 -3.64 -6.69
N ASN A 135 2.91 -2.58 -7.33
CA ASN A 135 2.16 -1.51 -6.69
C ASN A 135 1.20 -0.85 -7.70
N SER A 136 0.42 0.14 -7.26
CA SER A 136 -0.53 0.85 -8.12
C SER A 136 0.15 1.62 -9.26
N ARG A 137 1.39 2.11 -9.06
CA ARG A 137 2.18 2.83 -10.07
C ARG A 137 2.64 1.90 -11.18
N ALA A 138 3.17 0.73 -10.84
CA ALA A 138 3.55 -0.31 -11.78
C ALA A 138 2.34 -0.76 -12.62
N LYS A 139 1.19 -1.04 -11.97
CA LYS A 139 -0.07 -1.38 -12.65
C LYS A 139 -0.47 -0.29 -13.66
N GLN A 140 -0.50 0.97 -13.23
CA GLN A 140 -0.90 2.09 -14.09
C GLN A 140 0.07 2.34 -15.23
N GLY A 141 1.37 2.25 -14.98
CA GLY A 141 2.41 2.37 -16.01
C GLY A 141 2.25 1.30 -17.09
N LEU A 142 1.97 0.05 -16.71
CA LEU A 142 1.76 -1.04 -17.67
C LEU A 142 0.49 -0.85 -18.49
N ILE A 143 -0.61 -0.42 -17.86
CA ILE A 143 -1.85 -0.08 -18.58
C ILE A 143 -1.59 1.05 -19.57
N ALA A 144 -0.86 2.09 -19.16
CA ALA A 144 -0.48 3.19 -20.03
C ALA A 144 0.39 2.71 -21.21
N LEU A 145 1.27 1.72 -21.01
CA LEU A 145 2.03 1.08 -22.11
C LEU A 145 1.18 0.19 -23.03
N GLY A 146 -0.14 0.09 -22.81
CA GLY A 146 -1.06 -0.67 -23.66
C GLY A 146 -1.36 -2.09 -23.18
N ILE A 147 -0.85 -2.49 -22.02
CA ILE A 147 -1.21 -3.78 -21.42
C ILE A 147 -2.68 -3.75 -21.00
N PRO A 148 -3.52 -4.70 -21.46
CA PRO A 148 -4.91 -4.74 -21.04
C PRO A 148 -5.03 -4.91 -19.53
N GLU A 149 -5.87 -4.10 -18.87
CA GLU A 149 -6.08 -4.22 -17.42
C GLU A 149 -6.55 -5.62 -17.01
N THR A 150 -7.25 -6.35 -17.89
CA THR A 150 -7.68 -7.74 -17.68
C THR A 150 -6.52 -8.74 -17.58
N ALA A 151 -5.32 -8.38 -18.05
CA ALA A 151 -4.11 -9.19 -17.91
C ALA A 151 -3.37 -8.94 -16.58
N LEU A 152 -3.80 -7.95 -15.79
CA LEU A 152 -3.17 -7.56 -14.54
C LEU A 152 -4.05 -7.96 -13.34
N PRO A 153 -3.45 -8.21 -12.15
CA PRO A 153 -4.23 -8.37 -10.94
C PRO A 153 -5.13 -7.15 -10.67
N LYS A 154 -6.38 -7.40 -10.31
CA LYS A 154 -7.34 -6.35 -9.96
C LYS A 154 -6.99 -5.69 -8.62
N SER A 155 -6.65 -6.52 -7.63
CA SER A 155 -6.33 -6.12 -6.26
C SER A 155 -4.87 -5.72 -6.12
N THR A 156 -4.59 -4.77 -5.22
CA THR A 156 -3.22 -4.41 -4.81
C THR A 156 -2.59 -5.49 -3.94
N GLN A 157 -3.38 -6.23 -3.15
CA GLN A 157 -2.92 -7.44 -2.47
C GLN A 157 -3.17 -8.65 -3.36
N ILE A 158 -2.10 -9.38 -3.65
CA ILE A 158 -2.11 -10.49 -4.61
C ILE A 158 -1.54 -11.75 -3.97
N SER A 159 -1.97 -12.91 -4.47
CA SER A 159 -1.38 -14.21 -4.11
C SER A 159 -0.01 -14.39 -4.76
N GLY A 160 0.77 -15.33 -4.24
CA GLY A 160 2.05 -15.71 -4.83
C GLY A 160 1.93 -16.19 -6.28
N ASN A 161 0.84 -16.86 -6.64
CA ASN A 161 0.58 -17.26 -8.03
C ASN A 161 0.32 -16.06 -8.95
N GLN A 162 -0.44 -15.07 -8.46
CA GLN A 162 -0.65 -13.83 -9.20
C GLN A 162 0.65 -13.03 -9.32
N TYR A 163 1.50 -13.04 -8.30
CA TYR A 163 2.81 -12.39 -8.35
C TYR A 163 3.78 -13.08 -9.32
N GLN A 164 3.78 -14.41 -9.39
CA GLN A 164 4.53 -15.15 -10.41
C GLN A 164 4.03 -14.81 -11.82
N ALA A 165 2.71 -14.83 -12.06
CA ALA A 165 2.16 -14.47 -13.36
C ALA A 165 2.48 -13.01 -13.75
N PHE A 166 2.47 -12.10 -12.78
CA PHE A 166 2.91 -10.73 -12.97
C PHE A 166 4.40 -10.65 -13.31
N THR A 167 5.24 -11.42 -12.62
CA THR A 167 6.68 -11.53 -12.91
C THR A 167 6.93 -11.97 -14.34
N ASP A 168 6.26 -13.04 -14.78
CA ASP A 168 6.40 -13.58 -16.14
C ASP A 168 5.97 -12.55 -17.19
N LEU A 169 4.86 -11.83 -16.96
CA LEU A 169 4.40 -10.76 -17.84
C LEU A 169 5.42 -9.62 -17.93
N VAL A 170 5.96 -9.15 -16.81
CA VAL A 170 6.92 -8.04 -16.80
C VAL A 170 8.22 -8.43 -17.49
N GLN A 171 8.67 -9.68 -17.38
CA GLN A 171 9.83 -10.18 -18.12
C GLN A 171 9.61 -10.14 -19.64
N LEU A 172 8.41 -10.49 -20.11
CA LEU A 172 8.05 -10.36 -21.53
C LEU A 172 8.03 -8.89 -21.99
N VAL A 173 7.49 -7.99 -21.16
CA VAL A 173 7.48 -6.56 -21.43
C VAL A 173 8.90 -5.99 -21.48
N LEU A 174 9.77 -6.34 -20.54
CA LEU A 174 11.17 -5.93 -20.52
C LEU A 174 11.89 -6.37 -21.80
N ALA A 175 11.74 -7.64 -22.19
CA ALA A 175 12.37 -8.19 -23.39
C ALA A 175 11.90 -7.47 -24.67
N GLU A 176 10.66 -6.99 -24.71
CA GLU A 176 10.16 -6.19 -25.83
C GLU A 176 10.72 -4.76 -25.82
N ILE A 177 10.73 -4.09 -24.66
CA ILE A 177 11.31 -2.75 -24.51
C ILE A 177 12.78 -2.72 -24.91
N GLN A 178 13.53 -3.76 -24.55
CA GLN A 178 14.96 -3.89 -24.86
C GLN A 178 15.27 -4.01 -26.35
N GLN A 179 14.28 -4.30 -27.20
CA GLN A 179 14.43 -4.24 -28.66
C GLN A 179 14.48 -2.80 -29.19
N HIS A 180 14.03 -1.83 -28.39
CA HIS A 180 13.89 -0.44 -28.78
C HIS A 180 14.84 0.50 -28.04
N THR A 181 15.35 0.10 -26.87
CA THR A 181 16.27 0.93 -26.09
C THR A 181 17.24 0.09 -25.25
N SER A 182 18.45 0.61 -25.03
CA SER A 182 19.42 0.06 -24.08
C SER A 182 19.38 0.75 -22.71
N LEU A 183 18.47 1.72 -22.52
CA LEU A 183 18.34 2.47 -21.26
C LEU A 183 17.77 1.63 -20.13
N ILE A 184 16.97 0.61 -20.44
CA ILE A 184 16.30 -0.26 -19.48
C ILE A 184 16.93 -1.65 -19.53
N ARG A 185 17.69 -1.99 -18.51
CA ARG A 185 18.56 -3.19 -18.48
C ARG A 185 17.98 -4.31 -17.64
N ASP A 186 17.18 -3.97 -16.63
CA ASP A 186 16.60 -4.92 -15.70
C ASP A 186 15.16 -4.53 -15.32
N VAL A 187 14.47 -5.41 -14.57
CA VAL A 187 13.07 -5.14 -14.19
C VAL A 187 12.94 -4.01 -13.18
N PHE A 188 14.02 -3.69 -12.47
CA PHE A 188 14.05 -2.60 -11.50
C PHE A 188 14.11 -1.23 -12.22
N GLU A 189 14.90 -1.09 -13.28
CA GLU A 189 14.89 0.09 -14.16
C GLU A 189 13.57 0.23 -14.92
N LEU A 190 12.95 -0.89 -15.28
CA LEU A 190 11.59 -0.88 -15.83
C LEU A 190 10.59 -0.31 -14.81
N ASP A 191 10.68 -0.67 -13.53
CA ASP A 191 9.84 -0.06 -12.49
C ASP A 191 9.98 1.47 -12.46
N PHE A 192 11.19 2.01 -12.63
CA PHE A 192 11.39 3.46 -12.69
C PHE A 192 10.75 4.11 -13.91
N LEU A 193 10.79 3.45 -15.07
CA LEU A 193 10.05 3.88 -16.24
C LEU A 193 8.54 3.84 -16.00
N LEU A 194 8.01 2.76 -15.40
CA LEU A 194 6.59 2.65 -15.07
C LEU A 194 6.14 3.74 -14.08
N TYR A 195 6.97 4.05 -13.09
CA TYR A 195 6.76 5.16 -12.17
C TYR A 195 6.67 6.49 -12.93
N TYR A 196 7.62 6.79 -13.82
CA TYR A 196 7.59 7.99 -14.66
C TYR A 196 6.30 8.08 -15.48
N ILE A 197 5.94 7.01 -16.20
CA ILE A 197 4.74 6.94 -17.04
C ILE A 197 3.49 7.19 -16.19
N SER A 198 3.41 6.57 -15.02
CA SER A 198 2.28 6.77 -14.10
C SER A 198 2.15 8.23 -13.67
N ARG A 199 3.26 8.96 -13.46
CA ARG A 199 3.22 10.40 -13.12
C ARG A 199 2.69 11.24 -14.28
N GLN A 200 3.11 10.95 -15.51
CA GLN A 200 2.67 11.69 -16.70
C GLN A 200 1.18 11.45 -16.99
N HIS A 201 0.71 10.22 -16.85
CA HIS A 201 -0.70 9.86 -17.09
C HIS A 201 -1.64 10.23 -15.92
N ILE A 202 -1.13 10.51 -14.72
CA ILE A 202 -1.92 11.01 -13.58
C ILE A 202 -2.22 12.52 -13.67
N VAL A 203 -1.68 13.28 -14.64
CA VAL A 203 -1.98 14.71 -14.82
C VAL A 203 -3.29 14.97 -15.57
N ARG A 204 -4.32 14.18 -15.32
CA ARG A 204 -5.69 14.69 -15.29
C ARG A 204 -6.32 14.17 -14.00
N PRO A 205 -6.42 15.00 -12.94
CA PRO A 205 -7.34 14.70 -11.86
C PRO A 205 -8.71 14.54 -12.54
N ARG A 206 -9.24 13.32 -12.56
CA ARG A 206 -10.66 13.17 -12.86
C ARG A 206 -11.39 13.96 -11.78
N PRO A 207 -12.31 14.87 -12.14
CA PRO A 207 -13.17 15.50 -11.16
C PRO A 207 -13.75 14.42 -10.23
N PRO A 208 -14.00 14.70 -8.95
CA PRO A 208 -14.56 13.72 -8.02
C PRO A 208 -15.86 13.04 -8.51
N GLY A 209 -16.57 13.64 -9.47
CA GLY A 209 -17.76 13.08 -10.12
C GLY A 209 -17.50 12.16 -11.35
N ASP A 210 -16.25 12.06 -11.83
CA ASP A 210 -15.87 11.25 -13.00
C ASP A 210 -15.14 9.94 -12.60
N LEU A 211 -15.00 9.66 -11.30
CA LEU A 211 -14.48 8.38 -10.84
C LEU A 211 -15.54 7.31 -11.07
N ALA A 212 -15.18 6.27 -11.81
CA ALA A 212 -16.02 5.09 -11.89
C ALA A 212 -16.18 4.54 -10.47
N ALA A 213 -17.43 4.39 -10.02
CA ALA A 213 -17.71 3.82 -8.72
C ALA A 213 -17.07 2.43 -8.64
N MET A 214 -16.22 2.21 -7.63
CA MET A 214 -15.65 0.89 -7.39
C MET A 214 -16.73 -0.06 -6.91
N THR A 215 -16.75 -1.25 -7.48
CA THR A 215 -17.57 -2.39 -7.07
C THR A 215 -16.86 -3.19 -5.97
N LEU A 216 -17.61 -4.05 -5.26
CA LEU A 216 -17.07 -4.86 -4.14
C LEU A 216 -15.96 -5.85 -4.57
N ASP A 217 -15.90 -6.19 -5.85
CA ASP A 217 -14.89 -7.11 -6.41
C ASP A 217 -13.58 -6.40 -6.78
N GLU A 218 -13.54 -5.07 -6.74
CA GLU A 218 -12.40 -4.26 -7.17
C GLU A 218 -11.48 -3.85 -6.02
N PHE A 219 -11.85 -4.14 -4.76
CA PHE A 219 -10.99 -3.88 -3.61
C PHE A 219 -10.92 -5.11 -2.69
N ASP A 220 -9.86 -5.15 -1.88
CA ASP A 220 -9.67 -6.16 -0.85
C ASP A 220 -9.88 -5.54 0.54
N HIS A 221 -10.39 -6.33 1.49
CA HIS A 221 -10.75 -5.84 2.82
C HIS A 221 -9.53 -5.31 3.57
N ASP A 222 -8.48 -6.12 3.70
CA ASP A 222 -7.32 -5.80 4.53
C ASP A 222 -6.52 -4.66 3.94
N THR A 223 -6.51 -4.56 2.61
CA THR A 223 -6.00 -3.39 1.89
C THR A 223 -6.71 -2.11 2.31
N VAL A 224 -8.05 -2.10 2.33
CA VAL A 224 -8.81 -0.91 2.69
C VAL A 224 -8.61 -0.58 4.18
N VAL A 225 -8.50 -1.58 5.06
CA VAL A 225 -8.11 -1.34 6.46
C VAL A 225 -6.77 -0.60 6.55
N GLU A 226 -5.75 -1.07 5.82
CA GLU A 226 -4.43 -0.44 5.79
C GLU A 226 -4.48 0.98 5.23
N GLN A 227 -5.24 1.21 4.16
CA GLN A 227 -5.43 2.55 3.59
C GLN A 227 -6.10 3.52 4.59
N VAL A 228 -7.09 3.04 5.35
CA VAL A 228 -7.71 3.85 6.41
C VAL A 228 -6.70 4.16 7.52
N LEU A 229 -5.87 3.21 7.93
CA LEU A 229 -4.83 3.46 8.93
C LEU A 229 -3.76 4.43 8.42
N GLU A 230 -3.29 4.26 7.18
CA GLU A 230 -2.31 5.13 6.52
C GLU A 230 -2.83 6.57 6.40
N LEU A 231 -4.11 6.74 6.04
CA LEU A 231 -4.74 8.05 5.98
C LEU A 231 -4.81 8.70 7.37
N GLY A 232 -5.22 7.95 8.39
CA GLY A 232 -5.29 8.45 9.77
C GLY A 232 -3.93 8.87 10.30
N ASP A 233 -2.92 8.01 10.15
CA ASP A 233 -1.54 8.28 10.53
C ASP A 233 -0.97 9.50 9.80
N GLY A 234 -1.20 9.58 8.49
CA GLY A 234 -0.75 10.69 7.68
C GLY A 234 -1.43 12.03 8.02
N LEU A 235 -2.62 12.01 8.61
CA LEU A 235 -3.32 13.18 9.16
C LEU A 235 -2.91 13.50 10.62
N GLY A 236 -2.03 12.71 11.23
CA GLY A 236 -1.53 12.91 12.59
C GLY A 236 -2.38 12.27 13.69
N PHE A 237 -3.24 11.30 13.35
CA PHE A 237 -3.94 10.49 14.34
C PHE A 237 -3.07 9.34 14.83
N GLU A 238 -3.22 8.98 16.11
CA GLU A 238 -2.80 7.67 16.60
C GLU A 238 -3.77 6.62 16.05
N VAL A 239 -3.26 5.66 15.28
CA VAL A 239 -4.08 4.65 14.63
C VAL A 239 -3.94 3.28 15.29
N GLN A 240 -4.99 2.46 15.21
CA GLN A 240 -4.98 1.11 15.73
C GLN A 240 -5.76 0.16 14.81
N LYS A 241 -5.10 -0.92 14.38
CA LYS A 241 -5.69 -2.03 13.61
C LYS A 241 -6.39 -3.03 14.55
N GLU A 242 -7.54 -3.55 14.13
CA GLU A 242 -8.29 -4.64 14.79
C GLU A 242 -8.56 -4.41 16.29
N PHE A 243 -9.45 -3.46 16.59
CA PHE A 243 -9.82 -3.12 17.96
C PHE A 243 -10.93 -4.02 18.50
N ASN A 244 -10.59 -4.84 19.51
CA ASN A 244 -11.56 -5.67 20.22
C ASN A 244 -12.30 -4.85 21.28
N VAL A 245 -13.61 -4.68 21.10
CA VAL A 245 -14.47 -3.91 22.03
C VAL A 245 -14.94 -4.81 23.17
N THR A 246 -15.58 -5.92 22.81
CA THR A 246 -16.12 -6.95 23.70
C THR A 246 -16.09 -8.29 22.97
N HIS A 247 -16.45 -9.39 23.65
CA HIS A 247 -16.49 -10.70 23.02
C HIS A 247 -17.41 -10.70 21.78
N GLY A 248 -16.85 -11.07 20.62
CA GLY A 248 -17.57 -11.09 19.34
C GLY A 248 -17.85 -9.72 18.72
N CYS A 249 -17.20 -8.65 19.19
CA CYS A 249 -17.27 -7.31 18.60
C CYS A 249 -15.86 -6.79 18.32
N ARG A 250 -15.51 -6.71 17.05
CA ARG A 250 -14.22 -6.23 16.57
C ARG A 250 -14.46 -5.13 15.55
N ILE A 251 -13.74 -4.03 15.70
CA ILE A 251 -13.73 -2.88 14.79
C ILE A 251 -12.42 -2.92 14.01
N ASP A 252 -12.47 -2.64 12.72
CA ASP A 252 -11.30 -2.81 11.86
C ASP A 252 -10.21 -1.76 12.09
N ALA A 253 -10.59 -0.49 12.29
CA ALA A 253 -9.64 0.58 12.58
C ALA A 253 -10.19 1.64 13.55
N ILE A 254 -9.31 2.18 14.38
CA ILE A 254 -9.58 3.33 15.24
C ILE A 254 -8.57 4.43 14.93
N TRP A 255 -9.03 5.67 14.83
CA TRP A 255 -8.18 6.87 14.87
C TRP A 255 -8.41 7.58 16.20
N ARG A 256 -7.34 8.00 16.88
CA ARG A 256 -7.39 8.76 18.12
C ARG A 256 -6.52 10.00 18.03
N THR A 257 -6.97 11.08 18.65
CA THR A 257 -6.14 12.26 18.88
C THR A 257 -6.45 12.83 20.25
N ARG A 258 -5.43 13.35 20.93
CA ARG A 258 -5.58 13.99 22.23
C ARG A 258 -5.60 15.50 22.04
N ILE A 259 -6.72 16.13 22.34
CA ILE A 259 -6.84 17.58 22.27
C ILE A 259 -6.70 18.14 23.68
N ALA A 260 -5.45 18.43 24.09
CA ALA A 260 -5.10 19.11 25.34
C ALA A 260 -6.06 18.83 26.51
N ASN A 261 -6.79 19.85 26.98
CA ASN A 261 -7.73 19.79 28.09
C ASN A 261 -9.13 19.28 27.71
N LEU A 262 -9.42 19.07 26.42
CA LEU A 262 -10.70 18.58 25.91
C LEU A 262 -10.79 17.05 25.92
N GLY A 263 -9.69 16.36 26.22
CA GLY A 263 -9.64 14.91 26.30
C GLY A 263 -9.30 14.26 24.96
N THR A 264 -9.65 12.98 24.83
CA THR A 264 -9.40 12.18 23.63
C THR A 264 -10.61 12.24 22.71
N ILE A 265 -10.38 12.47 21.43
CA ILE A 265 -11.37 12.30 20.36
C ILE A 265 -11.00 11.06 19.58
N SER A 266 -11.99 10.24 19.26
CA SER A 266 -11.79 9.02 18.50
C SER A 266 -12.82 8.83 17.39
N TYR A 267 -12.40 8.13 16.35
CA TYR A 267 -13.22 7.70 15.22
C TYR A 267 -13.02 6.22 15.00
N ALA A 268 -14.13 5.49 14.79
CA ALA A 268 -14.10 4.05 14.54
C ALA A 268 -14.54 3.74 13.12
N PHE A 269 -13.84 2.83 12.47
CA PHE A 269 -14.05 2.48 11.07
C PHE A 269 -14.35 0.98 10.97
N GLU A 270 -15.45 0.66 10.28
CA GLU A 270 -15.80 -0.70 9.88
C GLU A 270 -15.72 -0.76 8.35
N ILE A 271 -14.88 -1.66 7.84
CA ILE A 271 -14.71 -1.88 6.41
C ILE A 271 -15.65 -3.01 6.02
N HIS A 272 -16.57 -2.73 5.11
CA HIS A 272 -17.50 -3.75 4.63
C HIS A 272 -17.24 -4.09 3.17
N ARG A 273 -16.96 -5.36 2.93
CA ARG A 273 -16.85 -5.93 1.57
C ARG A 273 -17.74 -7.16 1.38
N LYS A 274 -17.84 -7.99 2.42
CA LYS A 274 -18.58 -9.24 2.45
C LYS A 274 -19.04 -9.52 3.88
N GLY A 275 -20.04 -10.39 4.04
CA GLY A 275 -20.60 -10.74 5.34
C GLY A 275 -21.85 -9.93 5.69
N SER A 276 -22.32 -10.07 6.93
CA SER A 276 -23.59 -9.51 7.38
C SER A 276 -23.50 -8.01 7.66
N ARG A 277 -24.36 -7.22 7.01
CA ARG A 277 -24.52 -5.78 7.27
C ARG A 277 -25.03 -5.53 8.68
N ASP A 278 -25.98 -6.35 9.16
CA ASP A 278 -26.48 -6.27 10.53
C ASP A 278 -25.36 -6.43 11.56
N SER A 279 -24.41 -7.33 11.30
CA SER A 279 -23.25 -7.52 12.18
C SER A 279 -22.34 -6.30 12.19
N ALA A 280 -22.05 -5.72 11.02
CA ALA A 280 -21.26 -4.49 10.91
C ALA A 280 -21.93 -3.31 11.64
N ILE A 281 -23.24 -3.10 11.43
CA ILE A 281 -24.03 -2.08 12.13
C ILE A 281 -24.00 -2.32 13.64
N LEU A 282 -24.17 -3.57 14.09
CA LEU A 282 -24.14 -3.93 15.50
C LEU A 282 -22.76 -3.64 16.14
N ASN A 283 -21.67 -3.93 15.44
CA ASN A 283 -20.32 -3.61 15.91
C ASN A 283 -20.17 -2.09 16.14
N LEU A 284 -20.62 -1.27 15.18
CA LEU A 284 -20.58 0.18 15.30
C LEU A 284 -21.46 0.72 16.44
N GLN A 285 -22.66 0.15 16.64
CA GLN A 285 -23.51 0.51 17.77
C GLN A 285 -22.88 0.15 19.12
N LYS A 286 -22.15 -0.97 19.19
CA LYS A 286 -21.46 -1.40 20.42
C LYS A 286 -20.27 -0.50 20.72
N VAL A 287 -19.42 -0.21 19.73
CA VAL A 287 -18.18 0.56 19.97
C VAL A 287 -18.50 1.99 20.46
N ILE A 288 -19.48 2.66 19.85
CA ILE A 288 -19.83 4.05 20.22
C ILE A 288 -20.45 4.16 21.62
N ARG A 289 -21.10 3.09 22.10
CA ARG A 289 -21.63 3.04 23.47
C ARG A 289 -20.57 2.65 24.50
N TRP A 290 -19.55 1.93 24.05
CA TRP A 290 -18.50 1.41 24.90
C TRP A 290 -17.43 2.46 25.22
N ASP A 291 -17.01 3.25 24.23
CA ASP A 291 -16.02 4.33 24.41
C ASP A 291 -16.65 5.69 24.13
N SER A 292 -16.80 6.50 25.18
CA SER A 292 -17.36 7.85 25.08
C SER A 292 -16.46 8.84 24.33
N SER A 293 -15.19 8.51 24.06
CA SER A 293 -14.34 9.34 23.21
C SER A 293 -14.72 9.25 21.72
N ILE A 294 -15.45 8.21 21.32
CA ILE A 294 -15.82 7.97 19.93
C ILE A 294 -16.93 8.94 19.53
N GLN A 295 -16.59 9.90 18.68
CA GLN A 295 -17.53 10.91 18.19
C GLN A 295 -18.26 10.48 16.92
N LYS A 296 -17.57 9.71 16.07
CA LYS A 296 -18.14 9.16 14.83
C LYS A 296 -17.73 7.71 14.66
N VAL A 297 -18.67 6.95 14.10
CA VAL A 297 -18.42 5.64 13.52
C VAL A 297 -18.55 5.78 12.00
N VAL A 298 -17.70 5.12 11.23
CA VAL A 298 -17.63 5.30 9.78
C VAL A 298 -17.69 3.94 9.11
N ILE A 299 -18.61 3.79 8.15
CA ILE A 299 -18.65 2.62 7.28
C ILE A 299 -17.87 2.94 6.01
N VAL A 300 -16.95 2.04 5.65
CA VAL A 300 -16.13 2.15 4.45
C VAL A 300 -16.47 1.02 3.48
N SER A 301 -16.92 1.36 2.27
CA SER A 301 -17.28 0.35 1.25
C SER A 301 -17.42 0.95 -0.17
N SER A 302 -17.94 0.19 -1.13
CA SER A 302 -18.40 0.71 -2.42
C SER A 302 -19.57 1.68 -2.26
N ARG A 303 -19.75 2.61 -3.20
CA ARG A 303 -20.88 3.56 -3.17
C ARG A 303 -22.24 2.87 -3.11
N GLU A 304 -22.41 1.81 -3.90
CA GLU A 304 -23.65 1.00 -3.94
C GLU A 304 -23.95 0.36 -2.58
N GLU A 305 -22.92 -0.21 -1.95
CA GLU A 305 -23.06 -0.85 -0.64
C GLU A 305 -23.37 0.18 0.46
N LEU A 306 -22.72 1.35 0.42
CA LEU A 306 -23.01 2.45 1.34
C LEU A 306 -24.46 2.95 1.22
N ASP A 307 -25.06 2.94 0.03
CA ASP A 307 -26.47 3.28 -0.16
C ASP A 307 -27.43 2.25 0.45
N ILE A 308 -27.02 0.98 0.55
CA ILE A 308 -27.76 -0.03 1.30
C ILE A 308 -27.66 0.26 2.80
N PHE A 309 -26.45 0.49 3.32
CA PHE A 309 -26.25 0.85 4.72
C PHE A 309 -27.03 2.11 5.13
N ARG A 310 -27.06 3.15 4.28
CA ARG A 310 -27.85 4.37 4.53
C ARG A 310 -29.33 4.05 4.73
N ARG A 311 -29.90 3.15 3.93
CA ARG A 311 -31.30 2.73 4.03
C ARG A 311 -31.54 1.92 5.30
N GLU A 312 -30.69 0.94 5.61
CA GLU A 312 -30.81 0.12 6.83
C GLU A 312 -30.69 0.98 8.10
N ILE A 313 -29.70 1.87 8.16
CA ILE A 313 -29.45 2.74 9.30
C ILE A 313 -30.52 3.83 9.45
N SER A 314 -31.21 4.23 8.36
CA SER A 314 -32.29 5.22 8.42
C SER A 314 -33.42 4.83 9.37
N ALA A 315 -33.63 3.53 9.60
CA ALA A 315 -34.64 3.00 10.52
C ALA A 315 -34.19 3.00 12.00
N LEU A 316 -32.93 3.33 12.29
CA LEU A 316 -32.35 3.30 13.65
C LEU A 316 -32.52 4.64 14.38
N GLY A 317 -32.20 4.64 15.68
CA GLY A 317 -32.31 5.81 16.56
C GLY A 317 -31.48 7.00 16.08
N GLU A 318 -32.03 8.20 16.25
CA GLU A 318 -31.47 9.44 15.71
C GLU A 318 -30.01 9.70 16.13
N ASP A 319 -29.69 9.47 17.40
CA ASP A 319 -28.32 9.64 17.92
C ASP A 319 -27.31 8.79 17.14
N PHE A 320 -27.66 7.53 16.86
CA PHE A 320 -26.79 6.64 16.10
C PHE A 320 -26.69 7.08 14.64
N ARG A 321 -27.82 7.45 14.00
CA ARG A 321 -27.81 7.94 12.62
C ARG A 321 -26.91 9.17 12.45
N ASN A 322 -26.96 10.09 13.40
CA ASN A 322 -26.16 11.31 13.40
C ASN A 322 -24.67 11.02 13.65
N ALA A 323 -24.34 9.91 14.32
CA ALA A 323 -22.96 9.51 14.57
C ALA A 323 -22.31 8.73 13.40
N VAL A 324 -23.10 8.17 12.49
CA VAL A 324 -22.59 7.37 11.36
C VAL A 324 -22.12 8.28 10.22
N GLY A 325 -20.87 8.08 9.80
CA GLY A 325 -20.31 8.55 8.54
C GLY A 325 -20.24 7.43 7.50
N TYR A 326 -20.14 7.82 6.23
CA TYR A 326 -20.00 6.90 5.09
C TYR A 326 -18.82 7.39 4.25
N PHE A 327 -17.88 6.50 3.94
CA PHE A 327 -16.68 6.84 3.19
C PHE A 327 -16.45 5.83 2.09
N SER A 328 -16.55 6.24 0.82
CA SER A 328 -16.36 5.30 -0.27
C SER A 328 -14.89 4.96 -0.50
N VAL A 329 -14.60 3.73 -0.94
CA VAL A 329 -13.21 3.28 -1.21
C VAL A 329 -12.54 4.14 -2.29
N ASP A 330 -13.29 4.58 -3.31
CA ASP A 330 -12.75 5.49 -4.33
C ASP A 330 -12.37 6.86 -3.75
N GLU A 331 -13.19 7.42 -2.85
CA GLU A 331 -12.85 8.68 -2.16
C GLU A 331 -11.65 8.52 -1.22
N LEU A 332 -11.51 7.38 -0.54
CA LEU A 332 -10.36 7.05 0.30
C LEU A 332 -9.06 7.06 -0.51
N GLN A 333 -9.04 6.41 -1.67
CA GLN A 333 -7.86 6.39 -2.55
C GLN A 333 -7.49 7.79 -3.06
N VAL A 334 -8.47 8.62 -3.37
CA VAL A 334 -8.25 10.03 -3.76
C VAL A 334 -7.69 10.84 -2.59
N ALA A 335 -8.23 10.64 -1.38
CA ALA A 335 -7.73 11.33 -0.19
C ALA A 335 -6.25 11.00 0.08
N LEU A 336 -5.86 9.73 -0.03
CA LEU A 336 -4.46 9.30 0.08
C LEU A 336 -3.57 9.93 -1.00
N LEU A 337 -4.03 9.97 -2.26
CA LEU A 337 -3.29 10.62 -3.34
C LEU A 337 -3.05 12.11 -3.03
N HIS A 338 -4.07 12.82 -2.56
CA HIS A 338 -3.95 14.22 -2.19
C HIS A 338 -3.05 14.45 -0.99
N LEU A 339 -3.14 13.58 0.02
CA LEU A 339 -2.26 13.63 1.18
C LEU A 339 -0.80 13.45 0.78
N ASN A 340 -0.50 12.49 -0.10
CA ASN A 340 0.84 12.28 -0.62
C ASN A 340 1.35 13.46 -1.43
N ALA A 341 0.50 14.07 -2.27
CA ALA A 341 0.85 15.29 -2.98
C ALA A 341 1.18 16.44 -2.01
N LEU A 342 0.39 16.60 -0.95
CA LEU A 342 0.66 17.58 0.11
C LEU A 342 1.99 17.28 0.81
N LYS A 343 2.22 16.03 1.22
CA LYS A 343 3.48 15.62 1.86
C LYS A 343 4.69 15.97 0.98
N ASN A 344 4.66 15.63 -0.31
CA ASN A 344 5.75 15.96 -1.22
C ASN A 344 6.01 17.46 -1.33
N MET A 345 4.95 18.29 -1.37
CA MET A 345 5.11 19.75 -1.36
C MET A 345 5.73 20.24 -0.05
N LEU A 346 5.29 19.74 1.10
CA LEU A 346 5.84 20.13 2.40
C LEU A 346 7.29 19.67 2.60
N ASP A 347 7.65 18.50 2.07
CA ASP A 347 9.02 17.98 2.11
C ASP A 347 9.97 18.86 1.28
N SER A 348 9.54 19.32 0.10
CA SER A 348 10.32 20.22 -0.76
C SER A 348 10.72 21.56 -0.11
N ILE A 349 9.98 21.97 0.93
CA ILE A 349 10.27 23.18 1.72
C ILE A 349 10.83 22.85 3.11
N GLY A 350 11.20 21.59 3.36
CA GLY A 350 11.88 21.14 4.57
C GLY A 350 11.00 20.99 5.80
N LEU A 351 9.67 20.96 5.65
CA LEU A 351 8.74 20.82 6.78
C LEU A 351 8.47 19.37 7.19
N LEU A 352 8.82 18.40 6.33
CA LEU A 352 8.72 16.97 6.61
C LEU A 352 10.05 16.24 6.55
N ALA A 353 11.16 16.96 6.32
CA ALA A 353 12.48 16.37 6.16
C ALA A 353 12.81 15.46 7.35
N LYS A 354 13.20 14.21 7.03
CA LYS A 354 13.74 13.24 7.99
C LYS A 354 14.75 13.98 8.86
N MET A 355 14.57 13.96 10.20
CA MET A 355 15.69 14.22 11.09
C MET A 355 16.77 13.20 10.70
N ARG A 356 17.76 13.64 9.90
CA ARG A 356 18.97 12.86 9.68
C ARG A 356 19.60 12.71 11.07
N THR A 357 19.40 11.55 11.67
CA THR A 357 20.15 11.14 12.85
C THR A 357 21.62 11.15 12.44
N TYR A 358 22.37 12.08 13.06
CA TYR A 358 23.82 12.16 12.98
C TYR A 358 24.48 10.96 13.66
#